data_AF-A0A5B7AEP1-F1
#
_entry.id   AF-A0A5B7AEP1-F1
#
_cell.length_a   1.000
_cell.length_b   1.000
_cell.length_c   1.000
_cell.angle_alpha   90.00
_cell.angle_beta   90.00
_cell.angle_gamma   90.00
#
_symmetry.space_group_name_H-M   'P 1'
#
loop_
_entity.id
_entity.type
_entity.pdbx_description
1 polymer ?
#
loop_
_entity_poly.entity_id
_entity_poly.type
_entity_poly.pdbx_seq_one_letter_code
_entity_poly.pdbx_strand_id
1 'polypeptide(L)'
;LGQLVPTGTCVHVEGELKVPPEGTKQRIELRVQKVFDVGTVDPAKYPLPKTKLTLEFLRDYVHLRPRTNTISAIARIRNALAYATHTFFQKHGFLYVHTPIITTSDCEGAGEMFQVTTLISDAEKLEKELIKNPPPSEADVEAAKLLVTENGEAVTQLKSAKASKKEVSDAVAELTKAKENLSKLEERSKLKPGIPQKDGKIDYSQDFFARQAFLTVSGQLQVETFACA
;
A
#
# COMPACT_ATOMS: atom_id res chain seq x y z
N LEU A 1 -12.90 44.23 -1.78
CA LEU A 1 -13.42 42.98 -1.16
C LEU A 1 -14.01 41.99 -2.15
N GLY A 2 -14.49 42.38 -3.36
CA GLY A 2 -15.20 41.46 -4.27
C GLY A 2 -14.50 40.13 -4.59
N GLN A 3 -13.16 40.12 -4.69
CA GLN A 3 -12.36 38.90 -4.90
C GLN A 3 -12.30 37.97 -3.66
N LEU A 4 -12.66 38.47 -2.47
CA LEU A 4 -12.65 37.73 -1.19
C LEU A 4 -14.05 37.25 -0.76
N VAL A 5 -15.09 37.55 -1.54
CA VAL A 5 -16.48 37.15 -1.28
C VAL A 5 -16.87 35.77 -1.86
N PRO A 6 -16.20 35.19 -2.88
CA PRO A 6 -16.54 33.88 -3.40
C PRO A 6 -16.61 32.79 -2.33
N THR A 7 -17.54 31.84 -2.50
CA THR A 7 -17.63 30.66 -1.64
C THR A 7 -16.37 29.84 -1.79
N GLY A 8 -15.84 29.38 -0.65
CA GLY A 8 -14.65 28.55 -0.64
C GLY A 8 -13.38 29.31 -0.27
N THR A 9 -13.35 30.63 -0.46
CA THR A 9 -12.22 31.51 -0.14
C THR A 9 -11.84 31.42 1.34
N CYS A 10 -10.54 31.38 1.60
CA CYS A 10 -9.96 31.45 2.92
C CYS A 10 -9.52 32.88 3.23
N VAL A 11 -9.98 33.43 4.35
CA VAL A 11 -9.64 34.77 4.80
C VAL A 11 -9.22 34.75 6.27
N HIS A 12 -8.27 35.59 6.63
CA HIS A 12 -7.98 35.95 8.02
C HIS A 12 -8.59 37.32 8.28
N VAL A 13 -9.33 37.46 9.38
CA VAL A 13 -10.10 38.68 9.67
C VAL A 13 -9.79 39.14 11.09
N GLU A 14 -9.45 40.42 11.23
CA GLU A 14 -9.25 41.08 12.52
C GLU A 14 -10.34 42.11 12.76
N GLY A 15 -10.83 42.21 13.99
CA GLY A 15 -11.90 43.14 14.35
C GLY A 15 -12.31 43.07 15.81
N GLU A 16 -13.36 43.83 16.14
CA GLU A 16 -13.93 43.90 17.49
C GLU A 16 -15.26 43.14 17.55
N LEU A 17 -15.46 42.32 18.60
CA LEU A 17 -16.76 41.72 18.88
C LEU A 17 -17.73 42.78 19.42
N LYS A 18 -18.92 42.90 18.84
CA LYS A 18 -19.96 43.84 19.28
C LYS A 18 -21.33 43.17 19.38
N VAL A 19 -22.20 43.79 20.18
CA VAL A 19 -23.62 43.45 20.19
C VAL A 19 -24.23 44.01 18.89
N PRO A 20 -24.95 43.18 18.11
CA PRO A 20 -25.53 43.63 16.85
C PRO A 20 -26.70 44.61 17.08
N PRO A 21 -27.10 45.38 16.05
CA PRO A 21 -28.29 46.22 16.11
C PRO A 21 -29.57 45.46 16.47
N GLU A 22 -30.53 46.15 17.04
CA GLU A 22 -31.82 45.60 17.44
C GLU A 22 -32.56 44.98 16.23
N GLY A 23 -33.13 43.78 16.41
CA GLY A 23 -33.79 43.01 15.33
C GLY A 23 -32.92 41.92 14.69
N THR A 24 -31.68 41.75 15.14
CA THR A 24 -30.76 40.72 14.60
C THR A 24 -30.78 39.43 15.42
N LYS A 25 -30.69 38.25 14.77
CA LYS A 25 -30.83 36.93 15.43
C LYS A 25 -29.60 36.47 16.21
N GLN A 26 -28.40 36.86 15.79
CA GLN A 26 -27.16 36.50 16.49
C GLN A 26 -26.98 37.34 17.76
N ARG A 27 -26.31 36.77 18.78
CA ARG A 27 -26.01 37.47 20.04
C ARG A 27 -24.81 38.41 19.96
N ILE A 28 -23.88 38.10 19.06
CA ILE A 28 -22.63 38.84 18.86
C ILE A 28 -22.30 38.84 17.36
N GLU A 29 -21.60 39.87 16.90
CA GLU A 29 -21.03 39.95 15.56
C GLU A 29 -19.60 40.51 15.61
N LEU A 30 -18.81 40.23 14.57
CA LEU A 30 -17.45 40.74 14.44
C LEU A 30 -17.46 41.98 13.54
N ARG A 31 -17.20 43.16 14.11
CA ARG A 31 -16.96 44.38 13.35
C ARG A 31 -15.55 44.34 12.79
N VAL A 32 -15.45 43.97 11.52
CA VAL A 32 -14.19 43.81 10.80
C VAL A 32 -13.44 45.13 10.67
N GLN A 33 -12.15 45.13 11.04
CA GLN A 33 -11.23 46.25 10.87
C GLN A 33 -10.18 45.95 9.80
N LYS A 34 -9.72 44.70 9.69
CA LYS A 34 -8.76 44.27 8.65
C LYS A 34 -9.15 42.90 8.10
N VAL A 35 -8.86 42.70 6.82
CA VAL A 35 -9.02 41.42 6.12
C VAL A 35 -7.73 41.12 5.38
N PHE A 36 -7.19 39.93 5.60
CA PHE A 36 -6.02 39.42 4.90
C PHE A 36 -6.46 38.26 4.02
N ASP A 37 -6.04 38.30 2.76
CA ASP A 37 -6.20 37.19 1.83
C ASP A 37 -5.23 36.07 2.20
N VAL A 38 -5.75 34.86 2.38
CA VAL A 38 -4.96 33.65 2.69
C VAL A 38 -5.02 32.68 1.51
N GLY A 39 -6.13 32.66 0.77
CA GLY A 39 -6.32 31.75 -0.34
C GLY A 39 -7.60 32.06 -1.10
N THR A 40 -7.46 32.64 -2.28
CA THR A 40 -8.56 32.87 -3.22
C THR A 40 -9.01 31.59 -3.91
N VAL A 41 -10.26 31.60 -4.38
CA VAL A 41 -10.88 30.49 -5.08
C VAL A 41 -11.46 31.00 -6.38
N ASP A 42 -11.23 30.25 -7.47
CA ASP A 42 -11.92 30.44 -8.74
C ASP A 42 -13.39 29.99 -8.60
N PRO A 43 -14.37 30.92 -8.63
CA PRO A 43 -15.77 30.58 -8.41
C PRO A 43 -16.33 29.62 -9.46
N ALA A 44 -15.77 29.62 -10.69
CA ALA A 44 -16.22 28.75 -11.76
C ALA A 44 -15.79 27.29 -11.56
N LYS A 45 -14.74 27.06 -10.76
CA LYS A 45 -14.18 25.72 -10.49
C LYS A 45 -14.59 25.16 -9.13
N TYR A 46 -15.15 25.98 -8.24
CA TYR A 46 -15.49 25.55 -6.89
C TYR A 46 -16.74 24.66 -6.88
N PRO A 47 -16.65 23.40 -6.44
CA PRO A 47 -17.73 22.43 -6.63
C PRO A 47 -18.87 22.55 -5.60
N LEU A 48 -18.74 23.40 -4.58
CA LEU A 48 -19.75 23.56 -3.52
C LEU A 48 -20.44 24.94 -3.61
N PRO A 49 -21.43 25.11 -4.50
CA PRO A 49 -22.19 26.37 -4.58
C PRO A 49 -23.03 26.62 -3.31
N LYS A 50 -23.48 27.87 -3.12
CA LYS A 50 -24.40 28.25 -2.02
C LYS A 50 -25.85 27.82 -2.31
N THR A 51 -26.05 26.58 -2.69
CA THR A 51 -27.36 25.99 -2.96
C THR A 51 -27.51 24.70 -2.15
N LYS A 52 -28.73 24.16 -2.09
CA LYS A 52 -28.95 22.86 -1.46
C LYS A 52 -28.34 21.77 -2.34
N LEU A 53 -27.40 21.02 -1.78
CA LEU A 53 -26.74 19.89 -2.42
C LEU A 53 -27.34 18.57 -1.93
N THR A 54 -27.45 17.58 -2.82
CA THR A 54 -27.85 16.21 -2.44
C THR A 54 -26.69 15.45 -1.80
N LEU A 55 -26.98 14.39 -1.06
CA LEU A 55 -25.94 13.55 -0.47
C LEU A 55 -25.16 12.79 -1.56
N GLU A 56 -25.83 12.44 -2.65
CA GLU A 56 -25.27 11.79 -3.84
C GLU A 56 -24.19 12.67 -4.48
N PHE A 57 -24.50 13.93 -4.78
CA PHE A 57 -23.53 14.88 -5.34
C PHE A 57 -22.31 15.06 -4.42
N LEU A 58 -22.54 15.09 -3.11
CA LEU A 58 -21.44 15.21 -2.14
C LEU A 58 -20.53 13.97 -2.09
N ARG A 59 -20.96 12.80 -2.59
CA ARG A 59 -20.09 11.61 -2.70
C ARG A 59 -19.02 11.78 -3.77
N ASP A 60 -19.24 12.62 -4.79
CA ASP A 60 -18.22 12.91 -5.81
C ASP A 60 -17.10 13.81 -5.28
N TYR A 61 -17.39 14.57 -4.21
CA TYR A 61 -16.46 15.49 -3.57
C TYR A 61 -16.20 15.12 -2.10
N VAL A 62 -15.85 13.85 -1.83
CA VAL A 62 -15.61 13.35 -0.45
C VAL A 62 -14.60 14.20 0.33
N HIS A 63 -13.59 14.73 -0.36
CA HIS A 63 -12.55 15.56 0.23
C HIS A 63 -13.04 16.97 0.63
N LEU A 64 -14.12 17.49 0.02
CA LEU A 64 -14.68 18.82 0.33
C LEU A 64 -16.01 18.78 1.08
N ARG A 65 -16.79 17.70 0.97
CA ARG A 65 -18.10 17.58 1.63
C ARG A 65 -18.09 17.84 3.15
N PRO A 66 -17.01 17.61 3.94
CA PRO A 66 -16.99 17.98 5.35
C PRO A 66 -17.17 19.49 5.61
N ARG A 67 -17.02 20.34 4.59
CA ARG A 67 -17.30 21.79 4.68
C ARG A 67 -18.79 22.14 4.67
N THR A 68 -19.66 21.17 4.38
CA THR A 68 -21.12 21.36 4.42
C THR A 68 -21.68 21.15 5.83
N ASN A 69 -22.79 21.83 6.16
CA ASN A 69 -23.38 21.77 7.49
C ASN A 69 -23.71 20.33 7.94
N THR A 70 -24.41 19.57 7.10
CA THR A 70 -24.86 18.20 7.42
C THR A 70 -23.68 17.25 7.64
N ILE A 71 -22.73 17.19 6.70
CA ILE A 71 -21.60 16.25 6.82
C ILE A 71 -20.67 16.67 7.97
N SER A 72 -20.46 17.97 8.19
CA SER A 72 -19.67 18.45 9.33
C SER A 72 -20.32 18.08 10.68
N ALA A 73 -21.64 18.14 10.77
CA ALA A 73 -22.38 17.74 11.96
C ALA A 73 -22.25 16.24 12.22
N ILE A 74 -22.40 15.41 11.17
CA ILE A 74 -22.19 13.96 11.25
C ILE A 74 -20.76 13.65 11.73
N ALA A 75 -19.74 14.34 11.22
CA ALA A 75 -18.36 14.14 11.64
C ALA A 75 -18.14 14.48 13.12
N ARG A 76 -18.71 15.59 13.62
CA ARG A 76 -18.64 15.96 15.04
C ARG A 76 -19.39 14.96 15.93
N ILE A 77 -20.55 14.48 15.51
CA ILE A 77 -21.31 13.44 16.22
C ILE A 77 -20.49 12.15 16.28
N ARG A 78 -19.91 11.70 15.16
CA ARG A 78 -19.05 10.51 15.11
C ARG A 78 -17.87 10.64 16.07
N ASN A 79 -17.23 11.80 16.14
CA ASN A 79 -16.16 12.07 17.11
C ASN A 79 -16.66 11.93 18.55
N ALA A 80 -17.79 12.56 18.89
CA ALA A 80 -18.36 12.48 20.24
C ALA A 80 -18.74 11.04 20.62
N LEU A 81 -19.31 10.27 19.69
CA LEU A 81 -19.65 8.86 19.89
C LEU A 81 -18.40 8.01 20.12
N ALA A 82 -17.36 8.17 19.30
CA ALA A 82 -16.11 7.43 19.48
C ALA A 82 -15.50 7.70 20.87
N TYR A 83 -15.43 8.98 21.27
CA TYR A 83 -14.95 9.37 22.60
C TYR A 83 -15.81 8.77 23.72
N ALA A 84 -17.14 8.82 23.59
CA ALA A 84 -18.07 8.28 24.58
C ALA A 84 -17.92 6.75 24.72
N THR A 85 -17.80 6.01 23.60
CA THR A 85 -17.59 4.56 23.61
C THR A 85 -16.31 4.17 24.35
N HIS A 86 -15.18 4.80 24.01
CA HIS A 86 -13.92 4.52 24.70
C HIS A 86 -13.99 4.90 26.19
N THR A 87 -14.57 6.04 26.51
CA THR A 87 -14.75 6.49 27.90
C THR A 87 -15.61 5.50 28.69
N PHE A 88 -16.69 4.99 28.11
CA PHE A 88 -17.58 4.02 28.75
C PHE A 88 -16.81 2.75 29.12
N PHE A 89 -16.13 2.13 28.15
CA PHE A 89 -15.41 0.87 28.39
C PHE A 89 -14.27 1.04 29.41
N GLN A 90 -13.48 2.11 29.32
CA GLN A 90 -12.41 2.36 30.30
C GLN A 90 -12.95 2.59 31.71
N LYS A 91 -14.07 3.30 31.88
CA LYS A 91 -14.71 3.49 33.19
C LYS A 91 -15.19 2.18 33.83
N HIS A 92 -15.45 1.16 33.01
CA HIS A 92 -15.86 -0.16 33.47
C HIS A 92 -14.69 -1.16 33.52
N GLY A 93 -13.44 -0.69 33.46
CA GLY A 93 -12.25 -1.53 33.60
C GLY A 93 -11.86 -2.32 32.35
N PHE A 94 -12.50 -2.08 31.21
CA PHE A 94 -12.09 -2.71 29.95
C PHE A 94 -10.84 -2.05 29.38
N LEU A 95 -9.97 -2.86 28.79
CA LEU A 95 -8.77 -2.41 28.07
C LEU A 95 -9.04 -2.40 26.57
N TYR A 96 -8.54 -1.36 25.89
CA TYR A 96 -8.62 -1.27 24.45
C TYR A 96 -7.49 -2.08 23.80
N VAL A 97 -7.84 -2.99 22.90
CA VAL A 97 -6.91 -3.89 22.22
C VAL A 97 -7.04 -3.73 20.71
N HIS A 98 -5.90 -3.61 20.03
CA HIS A 98 -5.84 -3.65 18.58
C HIS A 98 -5.64 -5.10 18.11
N THR A 99 -6.65 -5.66 17.47
CA THR A 99 -6.54 -6.97 16.83
C THR A 99 -5.92 -6.86 15.42
N PRO A 100 -5.24 -7.92 14.93
CA PRO A 100 -4.72 -7.95 13.57
C PRO A 100 -5.82 -7.70 12.52
N ILE A 101 -5.53 -6.85 11.53
CA ILE A 101 -6.44 -6.58 10.40
C ILE A 101 -6.22 -7.61 9.28
N ILE A 102 -4.98 -8.06 9.08
CA ILE A 102 -4.66 -9.13 8.13
C ILE A 102 -4.77 -10.46 8.87
N THR A 103 -5.53 -11.39 8.31
CA THR A 103 -5.76 -12.72 8.88
C THR A 103 -5.56 -13.79 7.83
N THR A 104 -5.14 -14.97 8.26
CA THR A 104 -5.13 -16.18 7.41
C THR A 104 -6.26 -17.14 7.79
N SER A 105 -7.13 -16.70 8.68
CA SER A 105 -8.20 -17.49 9.26
C SER A 105 -9.55 -16.96 8.77
N ASP A 106 -10.32 -17.85 8.14
CA ASP A 106 -11.71 -17.62 7.73
C ASP A 106 -12.66 -18.16 8.79
N CYS A 107 -12.88 -17.39 9.86
CA CYS A 107 -13.48 -17.94 11.08
C CYS A 107 -14.95 -17.58 11.32
N GLU A 108 -15.54 -16.69 10.53
CA GLU A 108 -16.89 -16.19 10.83
C GLU A 108 -17.91 -16.42 9.71
N GLY A 109 -17.49 -16.99 8.57
CA GLY A 109 -18.40 -17.41 7.50
C GLY A 109 -19.29 -16.29 6.95
N ALA A 110 -18.92 -15.02 7.16
CA ALA A 110 -19.76 -13.86 6.90
C ALA A 110 -19.75 -13.38 5.43
N GLY A 111 -19.17 -14.15 4.51
CA GLY A 111 -19.10 -13.86 3.08
C GLY A 111 -17.70 -14.04 2.50
N GLU A 112 -17.52 -13.66 1.23
CA GLU A 112 -16.20 -13.67 0.58
C GLU A 112 -15.30 -12.57 1.17
N MET A 113 -14.11 -12.96 1.62
CA MET A 113 -13.13 -12.02 2.17
C MET A 113 -12.28 -11.38 1.08
N PHE A 114 -11.88 -10.12 1.30
CA PHE A 114 -10.88 -9.48 0.44
C PHE A 114 -9.52 -10.12 0.64
N GLN A 115 -8.97 -10.71 -0.41
CA GLN A 115 -7.64 -11.29 -0.40
C GLN A 115 -6.55 -10.21 -0.39
N VAL A 116 -5.54 -10.40 0.45
CA VAL A 116 -4.34 -9.57 0.53
C VAL A 116 -3.17 -10.39 -0.01
N THR A 117 -2.55 -9.93 -1.10
CA THR A 117 -1.49 -10.66 -1.79
C THR A 117 -0.48 -9.70 -2.43
N THR A 118 0.79 -10.10 -2.49
CA THR A 118 1.82 -9.38 -3.28
C THR A 118 2.05 -10.01 -4.65
N LEU A 119 1.54 -11.22 -4.89
CA LEU A 119 1.80 -12.02 -6.09
C LEU A 119 1.46 -11.28 -7.39
N ILE A 120 0.40 -10.45 -7.40
CA ILE A 120 0.01 -9.68 -8.59
C ILE A 120 1.11 -8.66 -8.95
N SER A 121 1.57 -7.89 -7.96
CA SER A 121 2.61 -6.88 -8.19
C SER A 121 3.94 -7.53 -8.56
N ASP A 122 4.27 -8.66 -7.94
CA ASP A 122 5.53 -9.35 -8.18
C ASP A 122 5.52 -10.05 -9.56
N ALA A 123 4.39 -10.61 -9.99
CA ALA A 123 4.20 -11.10 -11.35
C ALA A 123 4.36 -9.99 -12.41
N GLU A 124 3.76 -8.81 -12.20
CA GLU A 124 3.91 -7.67 -13.11
C GLU A 124 5.36 -7.17 -13.21
N LYS A 125 6.09 -7.16 -12.08
CA LYS A 125 7.51 -6.78 -12.07
C LYS A 125 8.35 -7.79 -12.84
N LEU A 126 8.11 -9.08 -12.60
CA LEU A 126 8.82 -10.16 -13.29
C LEU A 126 8.54 -10.12 -14.80
N GLU A 127 7.29 -9.93 -15.22
CA GLU A 127 6.93 -9.80 -16.63
C GLU A 127 7.68 -8.64 -17.31
N LYS A 128 7.71 -7.46 -16.67
CA LYS A 128 8.48 -6.31 -17.17
C LYS A 128 9.99 -6.58 -17.23
N GLU A 129 10.52 -7.37 -16.30
CA GLU A 129 11.94 -7.76 -16.28
C GLU A 129 12.27 -8.76 -17.38
N LEU A 130 11.43 -9.77 -17.59
CA LEU A 130 11.57 -10.77 -18.65
C LEU A 130 11.42 -10.17 -20.06
N ILE A 131 10.61 -9.12 -20.24
CA ILE A 131 10.55 -8.39 -21.50
C ILE A 131 11.88 -7.67 -21.79
N LYS A 132 12.49 -7.06 -20.77
CA LYS A 132 13.77 -6.33 -20.91
C LYS A 132 14.96 -7.27 -21.06
N ASN A 133 14.91 -8.41 -20.40
CA ASN A 133 15.98 -9.39 -20.38
C ASN A 133 15.35 -10.79 -20.49
N PRO A 134 15.22 -11.34 -21.70
CA PRO A 134 14.52 -12.60 -21.91
C PRO A 134 15.21 -13.78 -21.20
N PRO A 135 14.47 -14.85 -20.89
CA PRO A 135 15.08 -16.10 -20.44
C PRO A 135 16.08 -16.62 -21.47
N PRO A 136 17.20 -17.24 -21.03
CA PRO A 136 18.13 -17.87 -21.95
C PRO A 136 17.43 -19.03 -22.69
N SER A 137 17.82 -19.25 -23.95
CA SER A 137 17.30 -20.38 -24.72
C SER A 137 17.85 -21.71 -24.19
N GLU A 138 17.21 -22.83 -24.53
CA GLU A 138 17.74 -24.16 -24.19
C GLU A 138 19.17 -24.35 -24.72
N ALA A 139 19.46 -23.81 -25.91
CA ALA A 139 20.80 -23.83 -26.50
C ALA A 139 21.83 -23.04 -25.68
N ASP A 140 21.44 -21.90 -25.10
CA ASP A 140 22.35 -21.10 -24.25
C ASP A 140 22.70 -21.85 -22.96
N VAL A 141 21.74 -22.56 -22.37
CA VAL A 141 21.94 -23.39 -21.18
C VAL A 141 22.81 -24.61 -21.52
N GLU A 142 22.58 -25.26 -22.65
CA GLU A 142 23.40 -26.38 -23.13
C GLU A 142 24.83 -25.95 -23.46
N ALA A 143 25.02 -24.80 -24.12
CA ALA A 143 26.35 -24.24 -24.38
C ALA A 143 27.10 -23.95 -23.08
N ALA A 144 26.42 -23.42 -22.06
CA ALA A 144 27.03 -23.22 -20.75
C ALA A 144 27.39 -24.54 -20.04
N LYS A 145 26.59 -25.60 -20.21
CA LYS A 145 26.91 -26.96 -19.70
C LYS A 145 28.13 -27.55 -20.39
N LEU A 146 28.23 -27.39 -21.71
CA LEU A 146 29.40 -27.81 -22.48
C LEU A 146 30.66 -27.08 -22.02
N LEU A 147 30.59 -25.75 -21.85
CA LEU A 147 31.70 -24.94 -21.33
C LEU A 147 32.19 -25.40 -19.95
N VAL A 148 31.27 -25.74 -19.04
CA VAL A 148 31.63 -26.29 -17.72
C VAL A 148 32.34 -27.63 -17.85
N THR A 149 31.92 -28.46 -18.81
CA THR A 149 32.53 -29.77 -19.09
C THR A 149 33.94 -29.60 -19.67
N GLU A 150 34.09 -28.77 -20.71
CA GLU A 150 35.37 -28.45 -21.35
C GLU A 150 36.37 -27.84 -20.35
N ASN A 151 35.93 -26.88 -19.53
CA ASN A 151 36.79 -26.29 -18.48
C ASN A 151 37.17 -27.32 -17.41
N GLY A 152 36.29 -28.28 -17.11
CA GLY A 152 36.57 -29.39 -16.20
C GLY A 152 37.63 -30.35 -16.77
N GLU A 153 37.55 -30.66 -18.06
CA GLU A 153 38.52 -31.46 -18.78
C GLU A 153 39.88 -30.74 -18.87
N ALA A 154 39.89 -29.44 -19.18
CA ALA A 154 41.11 -28.63 -19.23
C ALA A 154 41.85 -28.60 -17.89
N VAL A 155 41.13 -28.44 -16.77
CA VAL A 155 41.72 -28.53 -15.41
C VAL A 155 42.31 -29.92 -15.16
N THR A 156 41.65 -30.98 -15.63
CA THR A 156 42.10 -32.35 -15.48
C THR A 156 43.38 -32.62 -16.30
N GLN A 157 43.44 -32.11 -17.53
CA GLN A 157 44.62 -32.21 -18.39
C GLN A 157 45.81 -31.41 -17.85
N LEU A 158 45.60 -30.19 -17.33
CA LEU A 158 46.67 -29.40 -16.71
C LEU A 158 47.25 -30.07 -15.46
N LYS A 159 46.40 -30.76 -14.68
CA LYS A 159 46.84 -31.55 -13.52
C LYS A 159 47.63 -32.79 -13.94
N SER A 160 47.22 -33.50 -14.99
CA SER A 160 47.94 -34.68 -15.48
C SER A 160 49.27 -34.33 -16.17
N ALA A 161 49.33 -33.18 -16.85
CA ALA A 161 50.53 -32.66 -17.52
C ALA A 161 51.57 -32.03 -16.55
N LYS A 162 51.30 -31.99 -15.24
CA LYS A 162 52.14 -31.31 -14.22
C LYS A 162 52.42 -29.84 -14.56
N ALA A 163 51.41 -29.13 -15.08
CA ALA A 163 51.49 -27.70 -15.34
C ALA A 163 51.81 -26.91 -14.06
N SER A 164 52.23 -25.65 -14.20
CA SER A 164 52.58 -24.83 -13.05
C SER A 164 51.39 -24.62 -12.12
N LYS A 165 51.66 -24.44 -10.82
CA LYS A 165 50.63 -24.18 -9.81
C LYS A 165 49.75 -22.96 -10.16
N LYS A 166 50.32 -21.99 -10.89
CA LYS A 166 49.61 -20.80 -11.35
C LYS A 166 48.61 -21.14 -12.45
N GLU A 167 49.01 -21.89 -13.48
CA GLU A 167 48.14 -22.30 -14.59
C GLU A 167 46.97 -23.16 -14.12
N VAL A 168 47.21 -24.09 -13.19
CA VAL A 168 46.13 -24.90 -12.59
C VAL A 168 45.17 -24.03 -11.77
N SER A 169 45.69 -23.04 -11.04
CA SER A 169 44.86 -22.10 -10.26
C SER A 169 43.98 -21.23 -11.16
N ASP A 170 44.55 -20.71 -12.25
CA ASP A 170 43.84 -19.86 -13.21
C ASP A 170 42.73 -20.66 -13.91
N ALA A 171 43.00 -21.90 -14.33
CA ALA A 171 42.00 -22.78 -14.93
C ALA A 171 40.87 -23.18 -13.95
N VAL A 172 41.19 -23.39 -12.66
CA VAL A 172 40.16 -23.65 -11.63
C VAL A 172 39.28 -22.41 -11.41
N ALA A 173 39.85 -21.20 -11.47
CA ALA A 173 39.07 -19.97 -11.36
C ALA A 173 38.08 -19.82 -12.53
N GLU A 174 38.50 -20.14 -13.77
CA GLU A 174 37.62 -20.14 -14.94
C GLU A 174 36.52 -21.21 -14.86
N LEU A 175 36.83 -22.41 -14.35
CA LEU A 175 35.83 -23.44 -14.07
C LEU A 175 34.79 -22.98 -13.05
N THR A 176 35.21 -22.28 -11.99
CA THR A 176 34.28 -21.74 -10.97
C THR A 176 33.36 -20.69 -11.58
N LYS A 177 33.89 -19.74 -12.38
CA LYS A 177 33.07 -18.74 -13.10
C LYS A 177 32.06 -19.40 -14.05
N ALA A 178 32.49 -20.43 -14.79
CA ALA A 178 31.62 -21.17 -15.69
C ALA A 178 30.46 -21.86 -14.93
N LYS A 179 30.73 -22.47 -13.77
CA LYS A 179 29.70 -23.08 -12.91
C LYS A 179 28.72 -22.04 -12.36
N GLU A 180 29.21 -20.89 -11.92
CA GLU A 180 28.34 -19.79 -11.45
C GLU A 180 27.44 -19.27 -12.57
N ASN A 181 27.99 -19.10 -13.78
CA ASN A 181 27.21 -18.68 -14.94
C ASN A 181 26.15 -19.72 -15.32
N LEU A 182 26.49 -21.00 -15.33
CA LEU A 182 25.53 -22.07 -15.55
C LEU A 182 24.39 -22.04 -14.53
N SER A 183 24.71 -21.91 -13.23
CA SER A 183 23.71 -21.80 -12.17
C SER A 183 22.74 -20.64 -12.39
N LYS A 184 23.27 -19.46 -12.76
CA LYS A 184 22.45 -18.27 -13.04
C LYS A 184 21.56 -18.46 -14.28
N LEU A 185 22.08 -19.08 -15.33
CA LEU A 185 21.31 -19.37 -16.54
C LEU A 185 20.20 -20.40 -16.26
N GLU A 186 20.48 -21.41 -15.46
CA GLU A 186 19.49 -22.43 -15.05
C GLU A 186 18.42 -21.89 -14.10
N GLU A 187 18.75 -20.95 -13.22
CA GLU A 187 17.75 -20.26 -12.40
C GLU A 187 16.88 -19.34 -13.25
N ARG A 188 17.51 -18.59 -14.16
CA ARG A 188 16.81 -17.67 -15.05
C ARG A 188 15.90 -18.37 -16.05
N SER A 189 16.30 -19.54 -16.56
CA SER A 189 15.47 -20.34 -17.48
C SER A 189 14.20 -20.89 -16.81
N LYS A 190 14.20 -21.01 -15.47
CA LYS A 190 13.02 -21.44 -14.70
C LYS A 190 12.01 -20.33 -14.45
N LEU A 191 12.40 -19.06 -14.63
CA LEU A 191 11.50 -17.93 -14.44
C LEU A 191 10.39 -17.96 -15.49
N LYS A 192 9.15 -17.98 -15.02
CA LYS A 192 7.97 -17.93 -15.86
C LYS A 192 7.20 -16.66 -15.57
N PRO A 193 6.68 -15.96 -16.60
CA PRO A 193 5.81 -14.82 -16.39
C PRO A 193 4.48 -15.26 -15.75
N GLY A 194 3.86 -14.35 -15.02
CA GLY A 194 2.55 -14.56 -14.38
C GLY A 194 2.64 -14.99 -12.92
N ILE A 195 1.47 -15.28 -12.35
CA ILE A 195 1.34 -15.67 -10.94
C ILE A 195 1.93 -17.08 -10.73
N PRO A 196 2.78 -17.30 -9.72
CA PRO A 196 3.33 -18.61 -9.41
C PRO A 196 2.24 -19.67 -9.22
N GLN A 197 2.43 -20.84 -9.84
CA GLN A 197 1.51 -21.97 -9.73
C GLN A 197 2.23 -23.25 -9.34
N LYS A 198 1.56 -24.06 -8.52
CA LYS A 198 1.97 -25.41 -8.12
C LYS A 198 0.75 -26.32 -8.22
N ASP A 199 0.89 -27.44 -8.93
CA ASP A 199 -0.18 -28.43 -9.16
C ASP A 199 -1.47 -27.81 -9.73
N GLY A 200 -1.34 -26.83 -10.63
CA GLY A 200 -2.46 -26.14 -11.29
C GLY A 200 -3.22 -25.15 -10.40
N LYS A 201 -2.73 -24.88 -9.18
CA LYS A 201 -3.27 -23.86 -8.27
C LYS A 201 -2.23 -22.77 -8.02
N ILE A 202 -2.69 -21.60 -7.57
CA ILE A 202 -1.79 -20.51 -7.16
C ILE A 202 -0.90 -20.99 -6.01
N ASP A 203 0.40 -20.79 -6.14
CA ASP A 203 1.39 -21.15 -5.13
C ASP A 203 1.58 -20.01 -4.12
N TYR A 204 0.76 -20.01 -3.07
CA TYR A 204 0.83 -19.02 -2.00
C TYR A 204 2.07 -19.16 -1.11
N SER A 205 2.87 -20.23 -1.24
CA SER A 205 4.14 -20.32 -0.51
C SER A 205 5.14 -19.24 -0.92
N GLN A 206 4.94 -18.66 -2.11
CA GLN A 206 5.73 -17.55 -2.64
C GLN A 206 5.11 -16.17 -2.37
N ASP A 207 3.94 -16.12 -1.71
CA ASP A 207 3.32 -14.87 -1.27
C ASP A 207 3.96 -14.36 0.03
N PHE A 208 3.71 -13.10 0.40
CA PHE A 208 4.35 -12.45 1.55
C PHE A 208 4.20 -13.21 2.88
N PHE A 209 3.02 -13.79 3.13
CA PHE A 209 2.74 -14.57 4.35
C PHE A 209 2.96 -16.09 4.18
N ALA A 210 3.50 -16.51 3.03
CA ALA A 210 3.69 -17.91 2.63
C ALA A 210 2.41 -18.78 2.69
N ARG A 211 1.24 -18.14 2.69
CA ARG A 211 -0.10 -18.74 2.66
C ARG A 211 -1.11 -17.67 2.26
N GLN A 212 -2.34 -18.08 1.97
CA GLN A 212 -3.43 -17.13 1.71
C GLN A 212 -3.70 -16.24 2.93
N ALA A 213 -3.80 -14.93 2.68
CA ALA A 213 -4.13 -13.92 3.66
C ALA A 213 -5.26 -13.03 3.16
N PHE A 214 -6.02 -12.48 4.11
CA PHE A 214 -7.25 -11.74 3.87
C PHE A 214 -7.36 -10.55 4.82
N LEU A 215 -8.22 -9.60 4.47
CA LEU A 215 -8.70 -8.61 5.44
C LEU A 215 -9.73 -9.25 6.35
N THR A 216 -9.52 -9.12 7.65
CA THR A 216 -10.41 -9.69 8.66
C THR A 216 -11.78 -9.01 8.63
N VAL A 217 -12.82 -9.82 8.81
CA VAL A 217 -14.20 -9.33 9.01
C VAL A 217 -14.46 -8.95 10.46
N SER A 218 -13.68 -9.51 11.39
CA SER A 218 -13.83 -9.34 12.83
C SER A 218 -12.58 -9.77 13.59
N GLY A 219 -12.36 -9.15 14.74
CA GLY A 219 -11.26 -9.50 15.65
C GLY A 219 -11.69 -10.41 16.80
N GLN A 220 -12.92 -10.94 16.80
CA GLN A 220 -13.52 -11.59 17.97
C GLN A 220 -12.64 -12.71 18.54
N LEU A 221 -12.23 -13.67 17.71
CA LEU A 221 -11.40 -14.79 18.17
C LEU A 221 -10.06 -14.33 18.75
N GLN A 222 -9.46 -13.27 18.20
CA GLN A 222 -8.23 -12.71 18.74
C GLN A 222 -8.49 -12.04 20.10
N VAL A 223 -9.58 -11.29 20.25
CA VAL A 223 -9.96 -10.68 21.54
C VAL A 223 -10.24 -11.75 22.61
N GLU A 224 -10.85 -12.88 22.27
CA GLU A 224 -11.10 -13.98 23.23
C GLU A 224 -9.81 -14.49 23.90
N THR A 225 -8.69 -14.48 23.17
CA THR A 225 -7.38 -14.83 23.76
C THR A 225 -6.88 -13.80 24.76
N PHE A 226 -7.11 -12.50 24.52
CA PHE A 226 -6.76 -11.43 25.46
C PHE A 226 -7.67 -11.41 26.68
N ALA A 227 -8.95 -11.78 26.52
CA ALA A 227 -9.90 -11.83 27.62
C ALA A 227 -9.56 -12.94 28.64
N CYS A 228 -8.85 -13.99 28.19
CA CYS A 228 -8.42 -15.10 29.05
C CYS A 228 -7.01 -14.94 29.65
N ALA A 229 -6.30 -13.85 29.34
CA ALA A 229 -4.93 -13.59 29.80
C ALA A 229 -4.91 -12.92 31.18
#